data_AF-A0A7C3SE83-F1
#
_entry.id   AF-A0A7C3SE83-F1
#
_cell.length_a   1.000
_cell.length_b   1.000
_cell.length_c   1.000
_cell.angle_alpha   90.00
_cell.angle_beta   90.00
_cell.angle_gamma   90.00
#
_symmetry.space_group_name_H-M   'P 1'
#
loop_
_entity.id
_entity.type
_entity.pdbx_description
1 polymer ?
#
loop_
_entity_poly.entity_id
_entity_poly.type
_entity_poly.pdbx_seq_one_letter_code
_entity_poly.pdbx_strand_id
1 'polypeptide(L)'
;MSKIFKIFILLLMTLAILPVAFAQNPFLDMIQDLSSIGIFDIFIFILFFITFYAILAKSKVLGDNVGLNGTIALIAAFLISIYSTFTSFSLVEPLSRFFTQLSVVLLLFIAAFIFASFFYPDLPKMLSEYIKGPIILYILIPLAIALLITSRSIWVLWAGFKVTPGSSTDIIILAVSLIIFVVILLVTVVVGGGGGKQ
;
A
#
# COMPACT_ATOMS: atom_id res chain seq x y z
N MET A 1 -11.75 32.69 25.12
CA MET A 1 -11.59 31.40 24.42
C MET A 1 -12.45 31.45 23.16
N SER A 2 -11.81 31.42 21.98
CA SER A 2 -12.45 31.69 20.67
C SER A 2 -13.56 30.67 20.32
N LYS A 3 -14.63 31.11 19.65
CA LYS A 3 -15.69 30.22 19.11
C LYS A 3 -15.11 29.07 18.25
N ILE A 4 -13.98 29.31 17.58
CA ILE A 4 -13.25 28.32 16.77
C ILE A 4 -12.72 27.17 17.65
N PHE A 5 -12.21 27.48 18.85
CA PHE A 5 -11.67 26.47 19.75
C PHE A 5 -12.76 25.53 20.30
N LYS A 6 -13.97 26.05 20.54
CA LYS A 6 -15.12 25.23 20.95
C LYS A 6 -15.60 24.30 19.84
N ILE A 7 -15.63 24.77 18.60
CA ILE A 7 -15.98 23.95 17.42
C ILE A 7 -14.95 22.83 17.24
N PHE A 8 -13.66 23.14 17.39
CA PHE A 8 -12.60 22.14 17.30
C PHE A 8 -12.72 21.04 18.35
N ILE A 9 -12.98 21.39 19.62
CA ILE A 9 -13.19 20.42 20.70
C ILE A 9 -14.44 19.57 20.44
N LEU A 10 -15.55 20.18 19.99
CA LEU A 10 -16.77 19.44 19.68
C LEU A 10 -16.52 18.41 18.57
N LEU A 11 -15.80 18.82 17.50
CA LEU A 11 -15.45 17.96 16.39
C LEU A 11 -14.57 16.77 16.84
N LEU A 12 -13.61 17.05 17.72
CA LEU A 12 -12.68 16.06 18.27
C LEU A 12 -13.39 15.05 19.19
N MET A 13 -14.38 15.51 19.98
CA MET A 13 -15.24 14.62 20.76
C MET A 13 -16.15 13.76 19.89
N THR A 14 -16.77 14.30 18.83
CA THR A 14 -17.56 13.48 17.89
C THR A 14 -16.71 12.43 17.17
N LEU A 15 -15.47 12.77 16.82
CA LEU A 15 -14.49 11.82 16.26
C LEU A 15 -14.11 10.72 17.25
N ALA A 16 -14.07 11.01 18.55
CA ALA A 16 -13.79 10.03 19.59
C ALA A 16 -14.96 9.07 19.88
N ILE A 17 -16.21 9.44 19.56
CA ILE A 17 -17.42 8.64 19.82
C ILE A 17 -17.81 7.77 18.60
N LEU A 18 -17.40 8.17 17.40
CA LEU A 18 -17.57 7.42 16.15
C LEU A 18 -17.19 5.92 16.22
N PRO A 19 -16.10 5.46 16.87
CA PRO A 19 -15.73 4.05 16.84
C PRO A 19 -16.75 3.10 17.49
N VAL A 20 -17.61 3.60 18.39
CA VAL A 20 -18.62 2.76 19.08
C VAL A 20 -19.83 2.50 18.18
N ALA A 21 -20.20 3.44 17.30
CA ALA A 21 -21.30 3.27 16.35
C ALA A 21 -20.95 2.31 15.21
N PHE A 22 -19.66 2.15 14.88
CA PHE A 22 -19.18 1.18 13.90
C PHE A 22 -19.01 -0.25 14.45
N ALA A 23 -19.25 -0.49 15.74
CA ALA A 23 -19.07 -1.80 16.37
C ALA A 23 -20.12 -2.84 15.93
N GLN A 24 -21.29 -2.40 15.48
CA GLN A 24 -22.29 -3.24 14.82
C GLN A 24 -21.93 -3.25 13.33
N ASN A 25 -20.96 -4.09 12.93
CA ASN A 25 -20.56 -4.18 11.54
C ASN A 25 -21.43 -5.24 10.83
N PRO A 26 -22.51 -4.86 10.13
CA PRO A 26 -23.42 -5.82 9.50
C PRO A 26 -22.74 -6.64 8.39
N PHE A 27 -21.54 -6.23 7.98
CA PHE A 27 -20.74 -6.92 6.99
C PHE A 27 -19.74 -7.90 7.58
N LEU A 28 -19.62 -8.00 8.91
CA LEU A 28 -18.60 -8.84 9.54
C LEU A 28 -18.76 -10.31 9.14
N ASP A 29 -19.98 -10.83 9.23
CA ASP A 29 -20.28 -12.23 8.87
C ASP A 29 -20.00 -12.48 7.38
N MET A 30 -20.44 -11.56 6.52
CA MET A 30 -20.14 -11.63 5.08
C MET A 30 -18.63 -11.61 4.80
N ILE A 31 -17.87 -10.76 5.49
CA ILE A 31 -16.41 -10.67 5.34
C ILE A 31 -15.75 -11.96 5.83
N GLN A 32 -16.23 -12.57 6.92
CA GLN A 32 -15.72 -13.84 7.42
C GLN A 32 -16.02 -14.98 6.43
N ASP A 33 -17.23 -15.03 5.87
CA ASP A 33 -17.60 -16.03 4.85
C ASP A 33 -16.72 -15.89 3.61
N LEU A 34 -16.55 -14.66 3.10
CA LEU A 34 -15.68 -14.36 1.97
C LEU A 34 -14.21 -14.73 2.26
N SER A 35 -13.75 -14.50 3.50
CA SER A 35 -12.41 -14.90 3.92
C SER A 35 -12.27 -16.42 3.99
N SER A 36 -13.31 -17.14 4.42
CA SER A 36 -13.27 -18.59 4.58
C SER A 36 -13.14 -19.33 3.25
N ILE A 37 -13.69 -18.76 2.17
CA ILE A 37 -13.57 -19.31 0.80
C ILE A 37 -12.29 -18.87 0.09
N GLY A 38 -11.42 -18.08 0.74
CA GLY A 38 -10.15 -17.61 0.16
C GLY A 38 -10.29 -16.52 -0.90
N ILE A 39 -11.40 -15.77 -0.93
CA ILE A 39 -11.59 -14.73 -1.97
C ILE A 39 -10.55 -13.62 -1.87
N PHE A 40 -10.11 -13.31 -0.65
CA PHE A 40 -9.09 -12.28 -0.43
C PHE A 40 -7.73 -12.72 -0.99
N ASP A 41 -7.39 -14.01 -0.90
CA ASP A 41 -6.16 -14.55 -1.49
C ASP A 41 -6.16 -14.41 -3.01
N ILE A 42 -7.33 -14.59 -3.65
CA ILE A 42 -7.52 -14.35 -5.09
C ILE A 42 -7.30 -12.86 -5.42
N PHE A 43 -7.83 -11.93 -4.62
CA PHE A 43 -7.58 -10.51 -4.82
C PHE A 43 -6.12 -10.14 -4.64
N ILE A 44 -5.42 -10.75 -3.68
CA ILE A 44 -3.99 -10.56 -3.52
C ILE A 44 -3.23 -11.06 -4.75
N PHE A 45 -3.59 -12.23 -5.28
CA PHE A 45 -3.02 -12.74 -6.52
C PHE A 45 -3.21 -11.77 -7.70
N ILE A 46 -4.43 -11.26 -7.91
CA ILE A 46 -4.73 -10.29 -8.96
C ILE A 46 -3.94 -8.99 -8.76
N LEU A 47 -3.81 -8.52 -7.52
CA LEU A 47 -3.05 -7.31 -7.18
C LEU A 47 -1.58 -7.47 -7.57
N PHE A 48 -0.94 -8.59 -7.20
CA PHE A 48 0.45 -8.86 -7.59
C PHE A 48 0.60 -9.00 -9.10
N PHE A 49 -0.33 -9.67 -9.77
CA PHE A 49 -0.31 -9.81 -11.23
C PHE A 49 -0.33 -8.45 -11.92
N ILE A 50 -1.28 -7.58 -11.57
CA ILE A 50 -1.41 -6.23 -12.15
C ILE A 50 -0.16 -5.40 -11.85
N THR A 51 0.35 -5.48 -10.62
CA THR A 51 1.54 -4.73 -10.20
C THR A 51 2.77 -5.15 -10.99
N PHE A 52 3.06 -6.45 -11.09
CA PHE A 52 4.19 -6.93 -11.87
C PHE A 52 4.04 -6.63 -13.35
N TYR A 53 2.84 -6.81 -13.91
CA TYR A 53 2.58 -6.49 -15.30
C TYR A 53 2.82 -5.01 -15.59
N ALA A 54 2.32 -4.11 -14.74
CA ALA A 54 2.52 -2.68 -14.89
C ALA A 54 4.00 -2.27 -14.78
N ILE A 55 4.75 -2.87 -13.84
CA ILE A 55 6.19 -2.62 -13.68
C ILE A 55 6.96 -3.11 -14.91
N LEU A 56 6.70 -4.32 -15.40
CA LEU A 56 7.37 -4.88 -16.58
C LEU A 56 7.05 -4.08 -17.84
N ALA A 57 5.77 -3.76 -18.07
CA ALA A 57 5.33 -2.96 -19.21
C ALA A 57 5.94 -1.56 -19.21
N LYS A 58 6.06 -0.92 -18.03
CA LYS A 58 6.65 0.42 -17.91
C LYS A 58 8.18 0.40 -18.05
N SER A 59 8.84 -0.59 -17.48
CA SER A 59 10.31 -0.66 -17.47
C SER A 59 10.91 -1.08 -18.82
N LYS A 60 10.11 -1.68 -19.71
CA LYS A 60 10.54 -2.19 -21.02
C LYS A 60 11.73 -3.16 -20.95
N VAL A 61 11.97 -3.79 -19.79
CA VAL A 61 13.10 -4.70 -19.56
C VAL A 61 13.07 -5.90 -20.51
N LEU A 62 11.87 -6.32 -20.91
CA LEU A 62 11.64 -7.47 -21.80
C LEU A 62 11.14 -7.04 -23.19
N GLY A 63 11.25 -5.74 -23.50
CA GLY A 63 10.67 -5.11 -24.68
C GLY A 63 9.16 -4.86 -24.56
N ASP A 64 8.55 -4.47 -25.68
CA ASP A 64 7.13 -4.08 -25.77
C ASP A 64 6.18 -5.28 -26.02
N ASN A 65 6.64 -6.52 -25.82
CA ASN A 65 5.83 -7.72 -26.02
C ASN A 65 4.86 -7.93 -24.83
N VAL A 66 3.59 -7.58 -25.06
CA VAL A 66 2.48 -7.71 -24.09
C VAL A 66 2.33 -9.13 -23.56
N GLY A 67 2.46 -10.15 -24.43
CA GLY A 67 2.29 -11.56 -24.05
C GLY A 67 3.40 -12.04 -23.13
N LEU A 68 4.65 -11.64 -23.40
CA LEU A 68 5.80 -11.99 -22.57
C LEU A 68 5.69 -11.34 -21.17
N ASN A 69 5.39 -10.04 -21.13
CA ASN A 69 5.20 -9.31 -19.86
C ASN A 69 4.05 -9.89 -19.03
N GLY A 70 2.92 -10.21 -19.67
CA GLY A 70 1.78 -10.86 -19.02
C GLY A 70 2.12 -12.24 -18.46
N THR A 71 2.80 -13.07 -19.23
CA THR A 71 3.16 -14.43 -18.80
C THR A 71 4.10 -14.40 -17.59
N ILE A 72 5.12 -13.53 -17.60
CA ILE A 72 6.06 -13.43 -16.48
C ILE A 72 5.40 -12.85 -15.24
N ALA A 73 4.56 -11.81 -15.39
CA ALA A 73 3.78 -11.26 -14.29
C ALA A 73 2.84 -12.32 -13.66
N LEU A 74 2.22 -13.16 -14.49
CA LEU A 74 1.32 -14.23 -14.05
C LEU A 74 2.08 -15.28 -13.24
N ILE A 75 3.22 -15.75 -13.74
CA ILE A 75 4.08 -16.71 -13.05
C ILE A 75 4.54 -16.13 -11.71
N ALA A 76 5.00 -14.87 -11.68
CA ALA A 76 5.46 -14.22 -10.46
C ALA A 76 4.34 -14.10 -9.42
N ALA A 77 3.15 -13.63 -9.81
CA ALA A 77 2.01 -13.53 -8.92
C ALA A 77 1.56 -14.91 -8.39
N PHE A 78 1.60 -15.93 -9.24
CA PHE A 78 1.24 -17.29 -8.87
C PHE A 78 2.21 -17.88 -7.84
N LEU A 79 3.52 -17.67 -8.03
CA LEU A 79 4.55 -18.09 -7.06
C LEU A 79 4.35 -17.46 -5.68
N ILE A 80 4.01 -16.16 -5.63
CA ILE A 80 3.73 -15.48 -4.36
C ILE A 80 2.46 -16.02 -3.69
N SER A 81 1.41 -16.27 -4.47
CA SER A 81 0.16 -16.83 -3.95
C SER A 81 0.38 -18.24 -3.38
N ILE A 82 1.07 -19.10 -4.11
CA ILE A 82 1.46 -20.44 -3.64
C ILE A 82 2.30 -20.38 -2.36
N TYR A 83 3.25 -19.44 -2.29
CA TYR A 83 4.09 -19.28 -1.11
C TYR A 83 3.27 -18.97 0.15
N SER A 84 2.26 -18.11 0.03
CA SER A 84 1.34 -17.78 1.13
C SER A 84 0.59 -19.01 1.63
N THR A 85 0.15 -19.89 0.72
CA THR A 85 -0.52 -21.15 1.05
C THR A 85 0.42 -22.12 1.80
N PHE A 86 1.67 -22.28 1.37
CA PHE A 86 2.58 -23.25 1.98
C PHE A 86 3.15 -22.81 3.33
N THR A 87 3.35 -21.51 3.53
CA THR A 87 3.97 -20.99 4.76
C THR A 87 2.97 -20.73 5.88
N SER A 88 1.68 -20.98 5.65
CA SER A 88 0.58 -20.58 6.54
C SER A 88 0.61 -19.09 6.89
N PHE A 89 1.33 -18.29 6.09
CA PHE A 89 1.49 -16.86 6.28
C PHE A 89 0.53 -16.14 5.34
N SER A 90 -0.51 -15.53 5.90
CA SER A 90 -1.49 -14.78 5.12
C SER A 90 -0.95 -13.37 4.81
N LEU A 91 -0.88 -13.04 3.51
CA LEU A 91 -0.61 -11.67 3.06
C LEU A 91 -1.83 -10.75 3.18
N VAL A 92 -3.02 -11.34 3.38
CA VAL A 92 -4.28 -10.60 3.47
C VAL A 92 -4.29 -9.65 4.66
N GLU A 93 -3.89 -10.13 5.84
CA GLU A 93 -3.91 -9.33 7.07
C GLU A 93 -3.00 -8.09 7.01
N PRO A 94 -1.70 -8.18 6.66
CA PRO A 94 -0.85 -6.99 6.55
C PRO A 94 -1.28 -6.05 5.43
N LEU A 95 -1.73 -6.56 4.28
CA LEU A 95 -2.21 -5.71 3.18
C LEU A 95 -3.51 -5.00 3.55
N SER A 96 -4.46 -5.68 4.20
CA SER A 96 -5.71 -5.09 4.67
C SER A 96 -5.45 -3.96 5.68
N ARG A 97 -4.52 -4.16 6.62
CA ARG A 97 -4.09 -3.10 7.55
C ARG A 97 -3.46 -1.92 6.82
N PHE A 98 -2.58 -2.18 5.86
CA PHE A 98 -1.95 -1.14 5.05
C PHE A 98 -3.00 -0.31 4.29
N PHE A 99 -3.93 -0.95 3.57
CA PHE A 99 -4.97 -0.24 2.82
C PHE A 99 -5.94 0.50 3.74
N THR A 100 -6.29 -0.07 4.89
CA THR A 100 -7.13 0.61 5.89
C THR A 100 -6.45 1.90 6.36
N GLN A 101 -5.17 1.84 6.74
CA GLN A 101 -4.45 3.03 7.16
C GLN A 101 -4.24 4.04 6.04
N LEU A 102 -3.91 3.57 4.84
CA LEU A 102 -3.81 4.42 3.66
C LEU A 102 -5.13 5.14 3.38
N SER A 103 -6.27 4.45 3.53
CA SER A 103 -7.59 5.06 3.36
C SER A 103 -7.88 6.14 4.40
N VAL A 104 -7.53 5.91 5.68
CA VAL A 104 -7.67 6.89 6.75
C VAL A 104 -6.80 8.11 6.47
N VAL A 105 -5.55 7.92 6.07
CA VAL A 105 -4.65 9.03 5.72
C VAL A 105 -5.16 9.78 4.50
N LEU A 106 -5.65 9.09 3.47
CA LEU A 106 -6.23 9.73 2.29
C LEU A 106 -7.48 10.55 2.65
N LEU A 107 -8.34 10.05 3.54
CA LEU A 107 -9.48 10.80 4.07
C LEU A 107 -9.03 12.05 4.85
N LEU A 108 -8.01 11.94 5.69
CA LEU A 108 -7.44 13.09 6.39
C LEU A 108 -6.85 14.12 5.42
N PHE A 109 -6.19 13.68 4.35
CA PHE A 109 -5.70 14.55 3.29
C PHE A 109 -6.85 15.26 2.58
N ILE A 110 -7.91 14.55 2.18
CA ILE A 110 -9.10 15.14 1.56
C ILE A 110 -9.73 16.19 2.49
N ALA A 111 -9.90 15.86 3.77
CA ALA A 111 -10.44 16.81 4.75
C ALA A 111 -9.55 18.04 4.89
N ALA A 112 -8.23 17.85 4.99
CA ALA A 112 -7.26 18.94 5.05
C ALA A 112 -7.30 19.81 3.78
N PHE A 113 -7.45 19.21 2.60
CA PHE A 113 -7.60 19.93 1.34
C PHE A 113 -8.89 20.75 1.29
N ILE A 114 -10.01 20.19 1.77
CA ILE A 114 -11.28 20.93 1.88
C ILE A 114 -11.10 22.11 2.83
N PHE A 115 -10.50 21.91 4.00
CA PHE A 115 -10.23 23.00 4.94
C PHE A 115 -9.32 24.08 4.36
N ALA A 116 -8.24 23.68 3.68
CA ALA A 116 -7.31 24.60 3.04
C ALA A 116 -7.99 25.39 1.90
N SER A 117 -8.94 24.79 1.17
CA SER A 117 -9.67 25.47 0.09
C SER A 117 -10.49 26.67 0.57
N PHE A 118 -10.91 26.70 1.84
CA PHE A 118 -11.58 27.88 2.41
C PHE A 118 -10.64 29.07 2.61
N PHE A 119 -9.35 28.82 2.83
CA PHE A 119 -8.33 29.87 3.01
C PHE A 119 -7.62 30.22 1.70
N TYR A 120 -7.57 29.27 0.76
CA TYR A 120 -6.88 29.40 -0.52
C TYR A 120 -7.83 29.03 -1.68
N PRO A 121 -8.53 30.03 -2.26
CA PRO A 121 -9.48 29.79 -3.36
C PRO A 121 -8.82 29.16 -4.60
N ASP A 122 -7.56 29.51 -4.87
CA ASP A 122 -6.77 29.02 -6.01
C ASP A 122 -5.84 27.85 -5.64
N LEU A 123 -6.22 27.06 -4.62
CA LEU A 123 -5.43 25.92 -4.15
C LEU A 123 -5.02 24.94 -5.27
N PRO A 124 -5.89 24.54 -6.23
CA PRO A 124 -5.49 23.65 -7.32
C PRO A 124 -4.34 24.22 -8.17
N LYS A 125 -4.33 25.53 -8.41
CA LYS A 125 -3.27 26.20 -9.17
C LYS A 125 -1.96 26.20 -8.37
N MET A 126 -2.01 26.56 -7.09
CA MET A 126 -0.85 26.52 -6.19
C MET A 126 -0.24 25.12 -6.12
N LEU A 127 -1.06 24.08 -5.90
CA LEU A 127 -0.55 22.70 -5.92
C LEU A 127 0.06 22.34 -7.27
N SER A 128 -0.57 22.70 -8.38
CA SER A 128 0.02 22.41 -9.70
C SER A 128 1.38 23.09 -9.91
N GLU A 129 1.63 24.25 -9.28
CA GLU A 129 2.92 24.95 -9.34
C GLU A 129 3.96 24.28 -8.43
N TYR A 130 3.57 23.88 -7.21
CA TYR A 130 4.47 23.21 -6.26
C TYR A 130 4.74 21.73 -6.59
N ILE A 131 3.81 21.04 -7.26
CA ILE A 131 3.90 19.61 -7.63
C ILE A 131 4.83 19.39 -8.84
N LYS A 132 5.20 20.43 -9.60
CA LYS A 132 6.01 20.31 -10.82
C LYS A 132 7.43 19.81 -10.63
N GLY A 133 7.88 19.57 -9.39
CA GLY A 133 9.25 19.14 -9.10
C GLY A 133 9.37 17.72 -8.52
N PRO A 134 10.58 17.13 -8.56
CA PRO A 134 10.90 15.91 -7.82
C PRO A 134 10.71 16.05 -6.30
N ILE A 135 10.51 17.29 -5.80
CA ILE A 135 10.11 17.63 -4.44
C ILE A 135 8.90 16.81 -3.97
N ILE A 136 7.88 16.58 -4.82
CA ILE A 136 6.76 15.76 -4.38
C ILE A 136 7.17 14.32 -4.10
N LEU A 137 8.12 13.79 -4.87
CA LEU A 137 8.67 12.47 -4.69
C LEU A 137 9.45 12.38 -3.36
N TYR A 138 10.23 13.41 -3.03
CA TYR A 138 10.94 13.53 -1.75
C TYR A 138 10.00 13.65 -0.54
N ILE A 139 8.77 14.14 -0.72
CA ILE A 139 7.75 14.20 0.34
C ILE A 139 6.98 12.87 0.42
N LEU A 140 6.66 12.28 -0.73
CA LEU A 140 5.85 11.06 -0.81
C LEU A 140 6.60 9.83 -0.26
N ILE A 141 7.90 9.72 -0.53
CA ILE A 141 8.73 8.61 -0.05
C ILE A 141 8.73 8.50 1.48
N PRO A 142 9.12 9.53 2.25
CA PRO A 142 9.12 9.44 3.72
C PRO A 142 7.71 9.28 4.29
N LEU A 143 6.68 9.84 3.64
CA LEU A 143 5.29 9.60 4.03
C LEU A 143 4.88 8.14 3.83
N ALA A 144 5.22 7.54 2.70
CA ALA A 144 4.97 6.12 2.43
C ALA A 144 5.75 5.22 3.41
N ILE A 145 7.00 5.56 3.73
CA ILE A 145 7.80 4.84 4.73
C ILE A 145 7.15 4.96 6.12
N ALA A 146 6.72 6.17 6.52
CA ALA A 146 6.03 6.37 7.80
C ALA A 146 4.72 5.56 7.89
N LEU A 147 3.96 5.49 6.80
CA LEU A 147 2.76 4.65 6.70
C LEU A 147 3.09 3.15 6.79
N LEU A 148 4.17 2.71 6.15
CA LEU A 148 4.63 1.32 6.23
C LEU A 148 5.11 0.93 7.63
N ILE A 149 5.74 1.87 8.36
CA ILE A 149 6.16 1.67 9.76
C ILE A 149 4.93 1.60 10.68
N THR A 150 4.02 2.57 10.56
CA THR A 150 2.83 2.67 11.42
C THR A 150 1.78 1.59 11.15
N SER A 151 1.75 1.02 9.95
CA SER A 151 0.92 -0.15 9.60
C SER A 151 1.37 -1.45 10.22
N ARG A 152 2.57 -1.46 10.82
CA ARG A 152 3.26 -2.68 11.25
C ARG A 152 3.45 -3.66 10.08
N SER A 153 3.26 -3.25 8.83
CA SER A 153 3.50 -4.10 7.66
C SER A 153 4.98 -4.44 7.55
N ILE A 154 5.88 -3.51 7.90
CA ILE A 154 7.31 -3.79 8.04
C ILE A 154 7.57 -4.83 9.13
N TRP A 155 6.83 -4.76 10.23
CA TRP A 155 6.99 -5.72 11.34
C TRP A 155 6.47 -7.10 10.96
N VAL A 156 5.44 -7.21 10.12
CA VAL A 156 4.99 -8.49 9.57
C VAL A 156 6.04 -9.08 8.62
N LEU A 157 6.76 -8.24 7.85
CA LEU A 157 7.90 -8.67 7.03
C LEU A 157 9.12 -9.07 7.88
N TRP A 158 9.35 -8.43 9.03
CA TRP A 158 10.50 -8.69 9.92
C TRP A 158 10.26 -9.81 10.95
N ALA A 159 9.06 -9.88 11.52
CA ALA A 159 8.66 -10.88 12.50
C ALA A 159 8.11 -12.15 11.85
N GLY A 160 7.88 -12.13 10.54
CA GLY A 160 7.41 -13.24 9.71
C GLY A 160 8.42 -14.36 9.47
N PHE A 161 9.44 -14.52 10.33
CA PHE A 161 10.27 -15.72 10.38
C PHE A 161 10.53 -16.13 11.83
N LYS A 162 9.47 -16.36 12.62
CA LYS A 162 9.61 -17.35 13.68
C LYS A 162 9.77 -18.70 12.99
N VAL A 163 11.02 -19.04 12.68
CA VAL A 163 11.43 -20.35 12.19
C VAL A 163 10.89 -21.36 13.18
N THR A 164 9.75 -21.96 12.87
CA THR A 164 9.38 -23.21 13.52
C THR A 164 10.46 -24.19 13.06
N PRO A 165 11.19 -24.85 13.97
CA PRO A 165 12.30 -25.72 13.59
C PRO A 165 11.77 -26.81 12.66
N GLY A 166 11.98 -26.64 11.36
CA GLY A 166 11.34 -27.43 10.31
C GLY A 166 11.28 -26.78 8.92
N SER A 167 11.21 -25.43 8.80
CA SER A 167 11.28 -24.80 7.47
C SER A 167 12.73 -24.58 7.03
N SER A 168 13.10 -25.07 5.85
CA SER A 168 14.44 -24.87 5.27
C SER A 168 14.75 -23.37 5.17
N THR A 169 15.84 -22.96 5.84
CA THR A 169 16.40 -21.60 5.84
C THR A 169 16.56 -21.02 4.43
N ASP A 170 16.70 -21.88 3.43
CA ASP A 170 16.86 -21.50 2.02
C ASP A 170 15.62 -20.78 1.46
N ILE A 171 14.41 -21.17 1.88
CA ILE A 171 13.15 -20.59 1.40
C ILE A 171 13.00 -19.15 1.93
N ILE A 172 13.44 -18.92 3.17
CA ILE A 172 13.43 -17.62 3.83
C ILE A 172 14.40 -16.66 3.15
N ILE A 173 15.62 -17.14 2.86
CA ILE A 173 16.65 -16.35 2.16
C ILE A 173 16.17 -15.97 0.75
N LEU A 174 15.50 -16.89 0.05
CA LEU A 174 14.97 -16.65 -1.30
C LEU A 174 13.83 -15.62 -1.29
N ALA A 175 12.89 -15.72 -0.34
CA ALA A 175 11.80 -14.76 -0.18
C ALA A 175 12.30 -13.36 0.18
N VAL A 176 13.26 -13.25 1.10
CA VAL A 176 13.87 -11.96 1.49
C VAL A 176 14.65 -11.35 0.33
N SER A 177 15.41 -12.16 -0.41
CA SER A 177 16.16 -11.71 -1.60
C SER A 177 15.23 -11.18 -2.69
N LEU A 178 14.10 -11.85 -2.94
CA LEU A 178 13.09 -11.42 -3.91
C LEU A 178 12.47 -10.06 -3.54
N ILE A 179 12.17 -9.84 -2.27
CA ILE A 179 11.59 -8.57 -1.79
C ILE A 179 12.59 -7.43 -1.93
N ILE A 180 13.85 -7.64 -1.52
CA ILE A 180 14.92 -6.63 -1.70
C ILE A 180 15.10 -6.31 -3.18
N PHE A 181 15.07 -7.33 -4.04
CA PHE A 181 15.16 -7.16 -5.48
C PHE A 181 14.02 -6.29 -6.04
N VAL A 182 12.77 -6.55 -5.65
CA VAL A 182 11.61 -5.74 -6.08
C VAL A 182 11.72 -4.29 -5.60
N VAL A 183 12.18 -4.06 -4.37
CA VAL A 183 12.39 -2.70 -3.83
C VAL A 183 13.46 -1.96 -4.61
N ILE A 184 14.59 -2.61 -4.90
CA ILE A 184 15.65 -2.03 -5.74
C ILE A 184 15.09 -1.69 -7.13
N LEU A 185 14.33 -2.60 -7.75
CA LEU A 185 13.73 -2.39 -9.06
C LEU A 185 12.76 -1.19 -9.06
N LEU A 186 11.92 -1.07 -8.03
CA LEU A 186 11.03 0.08 -7.83
C LEU A 186 11.82 1.39 -7.71
N VAL A 187 12.85 1.43 -6.87
CA VAL A 187 13.72 2.61 -6.70
C VAL A 187 14.43 2.94 -8.01
N THR A 188 14.93 1.94 -8.73
CA THR A 188 15.66 2.13 -10.00
C THR A 188 14.72 2.63 -11.10
N VAL A 189 13.47 2.17 -11.17
CA VAL A 189 12.47 2.68 -12.12
C VAL A 189 12.06 4.11 -11.78
N VAL A 190 11.91 4.42 -10.50
CA VAL A 190 11.50 5.75 -10.02
C VAL A 190 12.63 6.78 -10.20
N VAL A 191 13.88 6.39 -9.94
CA VAL A 191 15.06 7.27 -10.04
C VAL A 191 15.60 7.33 -11.47
N GLY A 192 15.66 6.19 -12.17
CA GLY A 192 16.17 6.09 -13.55
C GLY A 192 15.19 6.62 -14.62
N GLY A 193 13.88 6.60 -14.36
CA GLY A 193 12.87 7.12 -15.28
C GLY A 193 12.83 8.65 -15.40
N GLY A 194 13.59 9.38 -14.57
CA GLY A 194 13.64 10.86 -14.56
C GLY A 194 14.72 11.48 -15.46
N GLY A 195 15.59 10.69 -16.09
CA GLY A 195 16.77 11.18 -16.80
C GLY A 195 16.65 11.35 -18.32
N GLY A 196 15.51 11.01 -18.93
CA GLY A 196 15.36 10.94 -20.39
C GLY A 196 14.89 12.22 -21.07
N LYS A 197 15.55 13.36 -20.84
CA LYS A 197 15.52 14.55 -21.72
C LYS A 197 16.83 15.34 -21.58
N GLN A 198 17.82 14.97 -22.38
CA GLN A 198 18.75 15.91 -23.00
C GLN A 198 18.64 15.74 -24.51
#